data_AF-A0A6N8BPY5-F1
#
_entry.id   AF-A0A6N8BPY5-F1
#
_cell.length_a   1.000
_cell.length_b   1.000
_cell.length_c   1.000
_cell.angle_alpha   90.00
_cell.angle_beta   90.00
_cell.angle_gamma   90.00
#
_symmetry.space_group_name_H-M   'P 1'
#
loop_
_entity.id
_entity.type
_entity.pdbx_description
1 polymer ?
#
loop_
_entity_poly.entity_id
_entity_poly.type
_entity_poly.pdbx_seq_one_letter_code
_entity_poly.pdbx_strand_id
1 'polypeptide(L)'
;MRRQLLQATGAAGTDSASGNAEMFAQCLDRMGRAEKLLEAEKRHSADLEAGGAQLQSSLQAAQAENTALLEKFERGDAVLHKAHTVCAKLSGEAQNLATLVSEVNQGVAVQRDRLNETGGAMDTVSQGAQESSMRVRELSENAQTASASASASKQEVDGAVESIEKLKNTIVLLKEAMAGLGEKASNIGKVMAVINEVADQTNLLALNAAIEAARAGEAGRGFAVVADEVRKLAEKTMGATREVEDAVKAIQQEIRRNAETVEVAARLSVEGASSASLAGSRLGEILEAMSGTAQHLNAVATTAGLQSDNIEDANKALDEIRVVAEQTSGNMQVFTAALLTFQGGMEELDMIVNAMVSGDYERAASNKFVQWTSSMDLGIGEIDRQHRMLVDYINDLHSAMSNHRSARELLEILHKLRDYTSTHFRDEEKHFVHSDYPSVKDHLQIHREFEAKVDEVERGIKEGTVTLSMDLLSFLKDWLVKHIMGMDAQYVPYVKKSTKVSVMSQGKVR
;
A
#
# COMPACT_ATOMS: atom_id res chain seq x y z
N MET A 1 -106.08 -58.44 -11.96
CA MET A 1 -107.20 -57.91 -12.78
C MET A 1 -107.79 -58.89 -13.81
N ARG A 2 -107.07 -59.95 -14.25
CA ARG A 2 -107.60 -61.00 -15.14
C ARG A 2 -108.56 -62.03 -14.50
N ARG A 3 -108.98 -61.82 -13.24
CA ARG A 3 -109.84 -62.74 -12.47
C ARG A 3 -111.24 -62.16 -12.11
N GLN A 4 -111.54 -60.92 -12.49
CA GLN A 4 -112.83 -60.26 -12.19
C GLN A 4 -113.75 -60.07 -13.41
N LEU A 5 -113.34 -60.49 -14.61
CA LEU A 5 -114.12 -60.29 -15.85
C LEU A 5 -114.87 -61.54 -16.34
N LEU A 6 -114.95 -62.61 -15.53
CA LEU A 6 -115.54 -63.91 -15.93
C LEU A 6 -116.80 -64.31 -15.14
N GLN A 7 -117.43 -63.39 -14.39
CA GLN A 7 -118.68 -63.66 -13.65
C GLN A 7 -119.88 -62.79 -14.07
N ALA A 8 -119.79 -62.06 -15.18
CA ALA A 8 -120.86 -61.19 -15.67
C ALA A 8 -121.42 -61.62 -17.04
N THR A 9 -121.87 -62.87 -17.17
CA THR A 9 -122.67 -63.31 -18.34
C THR A 9 -123.67 -64.39 -17.92
N GLY A 10 -124.87 -63.97 -17.52
CA GLY A 10 -125.92 -64.90 -17.10
C GLY A 10 -127.26 -64.24 -16.75
N ALA A 11 -127.75 -63.31 -17.58
CA ALA A 11 -129.18 -62.93 -17.71
C ALA A 11 -129.28 -61.77 -18.71
N ALA A 12 -129.44 -62.11 -19.98
CA ALA A 12 -129.71 -61.14 -21.04
C ALA A 12 -131.18 -60.71 -20.99
N GLY A 13 -131.44 -59.55 -20.39
CA GLY A 13 -132.45 -58.61 -20.88
C GLY A 13 -131.84 -57.80 -22.01
N THR A 14 -132.59 -57.58 -23.07
CA THR A 14 -132.17 -57.20 -24.44
C THR A 14 -131.64 -55.76 -24.62
N ASP A 15 -130.79 -55.26 -23.72
CA ASP A 15 -130.17 -53.91 -23.83
C ASP A 15 -128.71 -53.81 -23.30
N SER A 16 -128.06 -54.93 -22.94
CA SER A 16 -126.76 -54.92 -22.20
C SER A 16 -125.51 -55.35 -22.97
N ALA A 17 -125.62 -55.72 -24.25
CA ALA A 17 -124.49 -56.17 -25.07
C ALA A 17 -123.55 -55.03 -25.52
N SER A 18 -124.06 -53.80 -25.61
CA SER A 18 -123.27 -52.60 -25.95
C SER A 18 -122.37 -52.14 -24.79
N GLY A 19 -122.90 -52.11 -23.56
CA GLY A 19 -122.18 -51.61 -22.39
C GLY A 19 -121.02 -52.49 -21.94
N ASN A 20 -121.13 -53.81 -22.06
CA ASN A 20 -120.05 -54.74 -21.68
C ASN A 20 -118.88 -54.74 -22.67
N ALA A 21 -119.13 -54.53 -23.97
CA ALA A 21 -118.07 -54.39 -24.98
C ALA A 21 -117.30 -53.07 -24.81
N GLU A 22 -118.02 -51.97 -24.49
CA GLU A 22 -117.43 -50.66 -24.24
C GLU A 22 -116.58 -50.64 -22.95
N MET A 23 -117.02 -51.34 -21.90
CA MET A 23 -116.27 -51.47 -20.65
C MET A 23 -114.99 -52.32 -20.82
N PHE A 24 -115.03 -53.37 -21.64
CA PHE A 24 -113.85 -54.16 -21.99
C PHE A 24 -112.85 -53.38 -22.84
N ALA A 25 -113.33 -52.59 -23.80
CA ALA A 25 -112.50 -51.69 -24.60
C ALA A 25 -111.82 -50.62 -23.74
N GLN A 26 -112.55 -50.02 -22.79
CA GLN A 26 -111.97 -49.07 -21.82
C GLN A 26 -110.93 -49.74 -20.89
N CYS A 27 -111.13 -51.01 -20.52
CA CYS A 27 -110.18 -51.75 -19.68
C CYS A 27 -108.90 -52.09 -20.45
N LEU A 28 -109.02 -52.54 -21.70
CA LEU A 28 -107.88 -52.79 -22.60
C LEU A 28 -107.11 -51.50 -22.92
N ASP A 29 -107.81 -50.40 -23.14
CA ASP A 29 -107.19 -49.08 -23.34
C ASP A 29 -106.51 -48.56 -22.06
N ARG A 30 -107.09 -48.79 -20.88
CA ARG A 30 -106.42 -48.51 -19.60
C ARG A 30 -105.18 -49.39 -19.38
N MET A 31 -105.23 -50.67 -19.75
CA MET A 31 -104.08 -51.57 -19.65
C MET A 31 -102.98 -51.20 -20.65
N GLY A 32 -103.33 -50.85 -21.89
CA GLY A 32 -102.38 -50.36 -22.88
C GLY A 32 -101.77 -49.01 -22.50
N ARG A 33 -102.53 -48.13 -21.83
CA ARG A 33 -101.99 -46.91 -21.21
C ARG A 33 -101.07 -47.20 -20.03
N ALA A 34 -101.42 -48.14 -19.16
CA ALA A 34 -100.59 -48.55 -18.03
C ALA A 34 -99.28 -49.24 -18.48
N GLU A 35 -99.32 -50.04 -19.55
CA GLU A 35 -98.14 -50.69 -20.12
C GLU A 35 -97.21 -49.66 -20.79
N LYS A 36 -97.77 -48.67 -21.51
CA LYS A 36 -96.99 -47.53 -22.02
C LYS A 36 -96.36 -46.70 -20.91
N LEU A 37 -97.07 -46.47 -19.80
CA LEU A 37 -96.54 -45.75 -18.64
C LEU A 37 -95.42 -46.55 -17.95
N LEU A 38 -95.59 -47.86 -17.77
CA LEU A 38 -94.57 -48.73 -17.19
C LEU A 38 -93.31 -48.79 -18.07
N GLU A 39 -93.48 -48.85 -19.39
CA GLU A 39 -92.37 -48.82 -20.33
C GLU A 39 -91.66 -47.46 -20.34
N ALA A 40 -92.40 -46.36 -20.21
CA ALA A 40 -91.85 -45.01 -20.05
C ALA A 40 -91.09 -44.86 -18.73
N GLU A 41 -91.59 -45.43 -17.63
CA GLU A 41 -90.98 -45.38 -16.31
C GLU A 41 -89.72 -46.26 -16.21
N LYS A 42 -89.70 -47.42 -16.88
CA LYS A 42 -88.48 -48.22 -17.06
C LYS A 42 -87.41 -47.49 -17.85
N ARG A 43 -87.78 -46.80 -18.94
CA ARG A 43 -86.85 -45.95 -19.71
C ARG A 43 -86.32 -44.82 -18.85
N HIS A 44 -87.20 -44.15 -18.09
CA HIS A 44 -86.79 -43.09 -17.17
C HIS A 44 -85.85 -43.60 -16.07
N SER A 45 -86.11 -44.79 -15.51
CA SER A 45 -85.23 -45.42 -14.52
C SER A 45 -83.87 -45.78 -15.12
N ALA A 46 -83.83 -46.31 -16.35
CA ALA A 46 -82.58 -46.62 -17.04
C ALA A 46 -81.79 -45.35 -17.40
N ASP A 47 -82.47 -44.26 -17.80
CA ASP A 47 -81.86 -42.96 -18.05
C ASP A 47 -81.30 -42.35 -16.74
N LEU A 48 -81.99 -42.51 -15.62
CA LEU A 48 -81.51 -42.08 -14.29
C LEU A 48 -80.31 -42.92 -13.82
N GLU A 49 -80.29 -44.23 -14.04
CA GLU A 49 -79.14 -45.09 -13.73
C GLU A 49 -77.94 -44.75 -14.62
N ALA A 50 -78.14 -44.52 -15.91
CA ALA A 50 -77.09 -44.07 -16.84
C ALA A 50 -76.57 -42.68 -16.46
N GLY A 51 -77.46 -41.76 -16.10
CA GLY A 51 -77.12 -40.43 -15.59
C GLY A 51 -76.34 -40.51 -14.27
N GLY A 52 -76.73 -41.39 -13.35
CA GLY A 52 -76.03 -41.65 -12.09
C GLY A 52 -74.62 -42.22 -12.30
N ALA A 53 -74.46 -43.19 -13.21
CA ALA A 53 -73.17 -43.75 -13.58
C ALA A 53 -72.25 -42.70 -14.24
N GLN A 54 -72.80 -41.85 -15.11
CA GLN A 54 -72.06 -40.75 -15.73
C GLN A 54 -71.63 -39.71 -14.69
N LEU A 55 -72.49 -39.34 -13.74
CA LEU A 55 -72.16 -38.39 -12.68
C LEU A 55 -71.07 -38.94 -11.75
N GLN A 56 -71.14 -40.24 -11.42
CA GLN A 56 -70.14 -40.91 -10.60
C GLN A 56 -68.79 -41.00 -11.31
N SER A 57 -68.78 -41.26 -12.62
CA SER A 57 -67.55 -41.22 -13.43
C SER A 57 -66.95 -39.81 -13.48
N SER A 58 -67.77 -38.77 -13.70
CA SER A 58 -67.32 -37.38 -13.67
C SER A 58 -66.78 -36.97 -12.30
N LEU A 59 -67.39 -37.43 -11.20
CA LEU A 59 -66.91 -37.16 -9.84
C LEU A 59 -65.56 -37.85 -9.59
N GLN A 60 -65.40 -39.10 -10.00
CA GLN A 60 -64.12 -39.81 -9.89
C GLN A 60 -63.02 -39.13 -10.72
N ALA A 61 -63.33 -38.68 -11.94
CA ALA A 61 -62.41 -37.93 -12.78
C ALA A 61 -61.99 -36.60 -12.11
N ALA A 62 -62.95 -35.84 -11.57
CA ALA A 62 -62.69 -34.59 -10.86
C ALA A 62 -61.88 -34.82 -9.56
N GLN A 63 -62.14 -35.91 -8.84
CA GLN A 63 -61.35 -36.29 -7.67
C GLN A 63 -59.92 -36.66 -8.04
N ALA A 64 -59.72 -37.45 -9.10
CA ALA A 64 -58.39 -37.79 -9.60
C ALA A 64 -57.62 -36.55 -10.08
N GLU A 65 -58.30 -35.62 -10.75
CA GLU A 65 -57.72 -34.34 -11.16
C GLU A 65 -57.31 -33.49 -9.94
N ASN A 66 -58.17 -33.42 -8.92
CA ASN A 66 -57.87 -32.68 -7.69
C ASN A 66 -56.68 -33.29 -6.93
N THR A 67 -56.60 -34.62 -6.83
CA THR A 67 -55.43 -35.29 -6.25
C THR A 67 -54.16 -35.00 -7.05
N ALA A 68 -54.23 -35.04 -8.40
CA ALA A 68 -53.08 -34.71 -9.25
C ALA A 68 -52.65 -33.23 -9.13
N LEU A 69 -53.60 -32.31 -8.89
CA LEU A 69 -53.29 -30.90 -8.61
C LEU A 69 -52.62 -30.74 -7.25
N LEU A 70 -53.10 -31.40 -6.20
CA LEU A 70 -52.48 -31.38 -4.87
C LEU A 70 -51.04 -31.89 -4.91
N GLU A 71 -50.77 -33.01 -5.61
CA GLU A 71 -49.39 -33.50 -5.79
C GLU A 71 -48.50 -32.49 -6.53
N LYS A 72 -49.05 -31.75 -7.51
CA LYS A 72 -48.31 -30.68 -8.20
C LYS A 72 -48.03 -29.50 -7.27
N PHE A 73 -48.97 -29.11 -6.42
CA PHE A 73 -48.76 -28.05 -5.42
C PHE A 73 -47.69 -28.44 -4.41
N GLU A 74 -47.73 -29.66 -3.86
CA GLU A 74 -46.70 -30.14 -2.91
C GLU A 74 -45.29 -30.16 -3.54
N ARG A 75 -45.19 -30.61 -4.79
CA ARG A 75 -43.91 -30.56 -5.52
C ARG A 75 -43.47 -29.12 -5.81
N GLY A 76 -44.41 -28.24 -6.13
CA GLY A 76 -44.16 -26.81 -6.34
C GLY A 76 -43.61 -26.14 -5.08
N ASP A 77 -44.22 -26.40 -3.93
CA ASP A 77 -43.79 -25.89 -2.63
C ASP A 77 -42.34 -26.31 -2.30
N ALA A 78 -42.01 -27.59 -2.48
CA ALA A 78 -40.64 -28.08 -2.28
C ALA A 78 -39.61 -27.39 -3.21
N VAL A 79 -39.99 -27.08 -4.46
CA VAL A 79 -39.13 -26.34 -5.40
C VAL A 79 -38.96 -24.89 -4.98
N LEU A 80 -40.03 -24.24 -4.51
CA LEU A 80 -39.98 -22.86 -4.03
C LEU A 80 -39.13 -22.72 -2.76
N HIS A 81 -39.27 -23.63 -1.80
CA HIS A 81 -38.40 -23.66 -0.62
C HIS A 81 -36.92 -23.85 -0.98
N LYS A 82 -36.63 -24.69 -1.98
CA LYS A 82 -35.27 -24.84 -2.50
C LYS A 82 -34.78 -23.57 -3.17
N ALA A 83 -35.62 -22.88 -3.95
CA ALA A 83 -35.28 -21.61 -4.58
C ALA A 83 -34.95 -20.53 -3.53
N HIS A 84 -35.77 -20.40 -2.48
CA HIS A 84 -35.54 -19.48 -1.36
C HIS A 84 -34.19 -19.73 -0.68
N THR A 85 -33.87 -21.00 -0.40
CA THR A 85 -32.58 -21.38 0.18
C THR A 85 -31.39 -20.99 -0.71
N VAL A 86 -31.54 -21.14 -2.03
CA VAL A 86 -30.52 -20.73 -3.00
C VAL A 86 -30.37 -19.21 -3.04
N CYS A 87 -31.46 -18.44 -3.04
CA CYS A 87 -31.44 -16.98 -2.98
C CYS A 87 -30.71 -16.49 -1.72
N ALA A 88 -31.07 -17.03 -0.55
CA ALA A 88 -30.42 -16.68 0.71
C ALA A 88 -28.91 -16.96 0.69
N LYS A 89 -28.50 -18.11 0.11
CA LYS A 89 -27.08 -18.44 -0.06
C LYS A 89 -26.38 -17.46 -1.00
N LEU A 90 -26.97 -17.15 -2.16
CA LEU A 90 -26.39 -16.21 -3.12
C LEU A 90 -26.26 -14.79 -2.55
N SER A 91 -27.22 -14.35 -1.74
CA SER A 91 -27.14 -13.08 -1.01
C SER A 91 -25.96 -13.05 -0.03
N GLY A 92 -25.76 -14.14 0.73
CA GLY A 92 -24.60 -14.28 1.61
C GLY A 92 -23.25 -14.24 0.86
N GLU A 93 -23.16 -14.92 -0.29
CA GLU A 93 -21.94 -14.87 -1.13
C GLU A 93 -21.70 -13.48 -1.73
N ALA A 94 -22.77 -12.76 -2.11
CA ALA A 94 -22.66 -11.38 -2.58
C ALA A 94 -22.11 -10.46 -1.48
N GLN A 95 -22.57 -10.62 -0.24
CA GLN A 95 -22.03 -9.85 0.89
C GLN A 95 -20.54 -10.13 1.13
N ASN A 96 -20.11 -11.38 1.03
CA ASN A 96 -18.70 -11.75 1.12
C ASN A 96 -17.86 -11.09 0.02
N LEU A 97 -18.37 -11.07 -1.22
CA LEU A 97 -17.73 -10.37 -2.34
C LEU A 97 -17.66 -8.86 -2.11
N ALA A 98 -18.67 -8.23 -1.52
CA ALA A 98 -18.63 -6.81 -1.15
C ALA A 98 -17.46 -6.50 -0.21
N THR A 99 -17.29 -7.33 0.82
CA THR A 99 -16.18 -7.19 1.78
C THR A 99 -14.83 -7.35 1.06
N LEU A 100 -14.68 -8.36 0.20
CA LEU A 100 -13.45 -8.58 -0.56
C LEU A 100 -13.11 -7.38 -1.47
N VAL A 101 -14.09 -6.79 -2.14
CA VAL A 101 -13.90 -5.59 -2.97
C VAL A 101 -13.44 -4.40 -2.12
N SER A 102 -14.00 -4.24 -0.92
CA SER A 102 -13.57 -3.21 0.03
C SER A 102 -12.12 -3.43 0.47
N GLU A 103 -11.73 -4.66 0.79
CA GLU A 103 -10.36 -5.01 1.17
C GLU A 103 -9.36 -4.75 0.03
N VAL A 104 -9.72 -5.10 -1.22
CA VAL A 104 -8.87 -4.82 -2.39
C VAL A 104 -8.71 -3.32 -2.59
N ASN A 105 -9.78 -2.52 -2.48
CA ASN A 105 -9.69 -1.06 -2.58
C ASN A 105 -8.78 -0.46 -1.49
N GLN A 106 -8.86 -0.95 -0.26
CA GLN A 106 -7.95 -0.55 0.82
C GLN A 106 -6.50 -0.94 0.50
N GLY A 107 -6.29 -2.15 -0.01
CA GLY A 107 -4.97 -2.62 -0.46
C GLY A 107 -4.37 -1.73 -1.55
N VAL A 108 -5.18 -1.33 -2.54
CA VAL A 108 -4.76 -0.41 -3.61
C VAL A 108 -4.40 0.98 -3.06
N ALA A 109 -5.15 1.49 -2.08
CA ALA A 109 -4.83 2.76 -1.44
C ALA A 109 -3.47 2.71 -0.72
N VAL A 110 -3.22 1.64 0.05
CA VAL A 110 -1.92 1.41 0.70
C VAL A 110 -0.80 1.26 -0.32
N GLN A 111 -1.04 0.52 -1.41
CA GLN A 111 -0.06 0.35 -2.50
C GLN A 111 0.31 1.69 -3.11
N ARG A 112 -0.65 2.57 -3.37
CA ARG A 112 -0.40 3.92 -3.90
C ARG A 112 0.50 4.75 -2.96
N ASP A 113 0.23 4.71 -1.67
CA ASP A 113 1.02 5.45 -0.69
C ASP A 113 2.46 4.93 -0.62
N ARG A 114 2.64 3.59 -0.69
CA ARG A 114 3.97 2.96 -0.77
C ARG A 114 4.71 3.28 -2.06
N LEU A 115 4.02 3.40 -3.18
CA LEU A 115 4.63 3.82 -4.45
C LEU A 115 5.16 5.25 -4.35
N ASN A 116 4.40 6.17 -3.76
CA ASN A 116 4.84 7.55 -3.55
C ASN A 116 6.06 7.63 -2.62
N GLU A 117 6.05 6.88 -1.52
CA GLU A 117 7.19 6.78 -0.60
C GLU A 117 8.43 6.23 -1.30
N THR A 118 8.27 5.15 -2.09
CA THR A 118 9.37 4.54 -2.83
C THR A 118 9.90 5.47 -3.92
N GLY A 119 9.03 6.21 -4.62
CA GLY A 119 9.44 7.22 -5.59
C GLY A 119 10.30 8.32 -4.97
N GLY A 120 9.89 8.87 -3.81
CA GLY A 120 10.70 9.86 -3.08
C GLY A 120 12.05 9.29 -2.58
N ALA A 121 12.08 8.01 -2.20
CA ALA A 121 13.33 7.34 -1.87
C ALA A 121 14.24 7.19 -3.11
N MET A 122 13.68 6.87 -4.28
CA MET A 122 14.44 6.81 -5.54
C MET A 122 15.02 8.16 -5.95
N ASP A 123 14.28 9.26 -5.76
CA ASP A 123 14.79 10.62 -5.99
C ASP A 123 15.99 10.94 -5.09
N THR A 124 15.90 10.55 -3.82
CA THR A 124 17.00 10.73 -2.85
C THR A 124 18.24 9.91 -3.26
N VAL A 125 18.05 8.67 -3.70
CA VAL A 125 19.13 7.81 -4.17
C VAL A 125 19.73 8.36 -5.48
N SER A 126 18.93 8.96 -6.35
CA SER A 126 19.37 9.63 -7.59
C SER A 126 20.27 10.82 -7.28
N GLN A 127 19.85 11.66 -6.35
CA GLN A 127 20.65 12.78 -5.87
C GLN A 127 21.98 12.31 -5.27
N GLY A 128 21.96 11.23 -4.48
CA GLY A 128 23.17 10.61 -3.92
C GLY A 128 24.13 10.10 -4.99
N ALA A 129 23.63 9.48 -6.06
CA ALA A 129 24.45 9.02 -7.18
C ALA A 129 25.11 10.17 -7.95
N GLN A 130 24.37 11.28 -8.15
CA GLN A 130 24.90 12.50 -8.77
C GLN A 130 25.96 13.16 -7.89
N GLU A 131 25.72 13.28 -6.58
CA GLU A 131 26.68 13.84 -5.65
C GLU A 131 27.95 13.00 -5.57
N SER A 132 27.81 11.67 -5.53
CA SER A 132 28.93 10.73 -5.59
C SER A 132 29.77 10.95 -6.85
N SER A 133 29.13 11.08 -8.01
CA SER A 133 29.82 11.36 -9.28
C SER A 133 30.60 12.68 -9.27
N MET A 134 30.04 13.74 -8.67
CA MET A 134 30.73 15.03 -8.51
C MET A 134 31.93 14.91 -7.57
N ARG A 135 31.75 14.26 -6.41
CA ARG A 135 32.82 14.04 -5.42
C ARG A 135 33.96 13.20 -5.98
N VAL A 136 33.65 12.20 -6.81
CA VAL A 136 34.67 11.38 -7.48
C VAL A 136 35.55 12.22 -8.40
N ARG A 137 34.97 13.17 -9.16
CA ARG A 137 35.75 14.08 -10.01
C ARG A 137 36.69 14.95 -9.19
N GLU A 138 36.17 15.58 -8.13
CA GLU A 138 36.98 16.40 -7.21
C GLU A 138 38.13 15.60 -6.58
N LEU A 139 37.83 14.40 -6.06
CA LEU A 139 38.86 13.53 -5.47
C LEU A 139 39.89 13.08 -6.51
N SER A 140 39.48 12.87 -7.76
CA SER A 140 40.40 12.48 -8.84
C SER A 140 41.37 13.62 -9.16
N GLU A 141 40.89 14.85 -9.24
CA GLU A 141 41.73 16.04 -9.42
C GLU A 141 42.71 16.23 -8.25
N ASN A 142 42.24 16.02 -7.02
CA ASN A 142 43.09 16.09 -5.83
C ASN A 142 44.17 15.00 -5.83
N ALA A 143 43.82 13.76 -6.17
CA ALA A 143 44.78 12.65 -6.27
C ALA A 143 45.83 12.91 -7.36
N GLN A 144 45.42 13.48 -8.49
CA GLN A 144 46.32 13.82 -9.59
C GLN A 144 47.27 14.97 -9.23
N THR A 145 46.77 15.98 -8.51
CA THR A 145 47.59 17.09 -7.98
C THR A 145 48.59 16.60 -6.93
N ALA A 146 48.16 15.72 -6.03
CA ALA A 146 49.04 15.11 -5.03
C ALA A 146 50.11 14.22 -5.66
N SER A 147 49.75 13.44 -6.69
CA SER A 147 50.69 12.64 -7.48
C SER A 147 51.73 13.52 -8.19
N ALA A 148 51.31 14.60 -8.84
CA ALA A 148 52.22 15.55 -9.49
C ALA A 148 53.18 16.20 -8.48
N SER A 149 52.68 16.60 -7.31
CA SER A 149 53.49 17.17 -6.24
C SER A 149 54.51 16.18 -5.69
N ALA A 150 54.09 14.94 -5.40
CA ALA A 150 54.99 13.89 -4.93
C ALA A 150 56.06 13.53 -5.97
N SER A 151 55.70 13.52 -7.26
CA SER A 151 56.66 13.30 -8.36
C SER A 151 57.70 14.42 -8.44
N ALA A 152 57.26 15.68 -8.35
CA ALA A 152 58.17 16.83 -8.35
C ALA A 152 59.11 16.79 -7.14
N SER A 153 58.58 16.54 -5.94
CA SER A 153 59.40 16.39 -4.72
C SER A 153 60.39 15.22 -4.83
N LYS A 154 59.99 14.11 -5.47
CA LYS A 154 60.89 12.96 -5.67
C LYS A 154 62.09 13.37 -6.53
N GLN A 155 61.84 14.09 -7.62
CA GLN A 155 62.89 14.61 -8.50
C GLN A 155 63.83 15.58 -7.77
N GLU A 156 63.31 16.46 -6.91
CA GLU A 156 64.14 17.34 -6.07
C GLU A 156 65.02 16.55 -5.09
N VAL A 157 64.46 15.52 -4.45
CA VAL A 157 65.21 14.64 -3.54
C VAL A 157 66.29 13.86 -4.28
N ASP A 158 66.00 13.34 -5.48
CA ASP A 158 67.00 12.64 -6.31
C ASP A 158 68.17 13.59 -6.67
N GLY A 159 67.87 14.86 -6.99
CA GLY A 159 68.89 15.89 -7.21
C GLY A 159 69.71 16.24 -5.95
N ALA A 160 69.08 16.20 -4.78
CA ALA A 160 69.78 16.37 -3.51
C ALA A 160 70.74 15.21 -3.22
N VAL A 161 70.32 13.96 -3.48
CA VAL A 161 71.18 12.77 -3.37
C VAL A 161 72.41 12.89 -4.29
N GLU A 162 72.21 13.29 -5.55
CA GLU A 162 73.31 13.51 -6.49
C GLU A 162 74.30 14.58 -5.99
N SER A 163 73.78 15.67 -5.42
CA SER A 163 74.59 16.75 -4.85
C SER A 163 75.41 16.29 -3.65
N ILE A 164 74.86 15.42 -2.81
CA ILE A 164 75.57 14.84 -1.65
C ILE A 164 76.66 13.86 -2.12
N GLU A 165 76.44 13.08 -3.18
CA GLU A 165 77.49 12.23 -3.76
C GLU A 165 78.65 13.07 -4.34
N LYS A 166 78.36 14.21 -4.97
CA LYS A 166 79.40 15.17 -5.41
C LYS A 166 80.16 15.76 -4.22
N LEU A 167 79.45 16.10 -3.12
CA LEU A 167 80.06 16.58 -1.87
C LEU A 167 81.00 15.53 -1.27
N LYS A 168 80.57 14.26 -1.22
CA LYS A 168 81.39 13.14 -0.75
C LYS A 168 82.68 13.00 -1.55
N ASN A 169 82.63 13.11 -2.88
CA ASN A 169 83.84 13.11 -3.71
C ASN A 169 84.78 14.29 -3.39
N THR A 170 84.22 15.47 -3.14
CA THR A 170 84.99 16.66 -2.74
C THR A 170 85.67 16.47 -1.38
N ILE A 171 84.98 15.84 -0.43
CA ILE A 171 85.52 15.52 0.91
C ILE A 171 86.68 14.52 0.80
N VAL A 172 86.58 13.52 -0.09
CA VAL A 172 87.68 12.57 -0.36
C VAL A 172 88.92 13.31 -0.87
N LEU A 173 88.76 14.21 -1.85
CA LEU A 173 89.86 15.04 -2.37
C LEU A 173 90.47 15.94 -1.28
N LEU A 174 89.65 16.52 -0.41
CA LEU A 174 90.11 17.31 0.74
C LEU A 174 90.91 16.47 1.73
N LYS A 175 90.49 15.23 2.00
CA LYS A 175 91.21 14.29 2.88
C LYS A 175 92.59 13.97 2.31
N GLU A 176 92.69 13.70 1.01
CA GLU A 176 93.97 13.47 0.32
C GLU A 176 94.88 14.71 0.36
N ALA A 177 94.32 15.89 0.10
CA ALA A 177 95.08 17.15 0.14
C ALA A 177 95.63 17.44 1.54
N MET A 178 94.84 17.19 2.60
CA MET A 178 95.29 17.33 4.00
C MET A 178 96.39 16.33 4.36
N ALA A 179 96.27 15.08 3.91
CA ALA A 179 97.32 14.08 4.10
C ALA A 179 98.64 14.50 3.43
N GLY A 180 98.58 14.97 2.18
CA GLY A 180 99.74 15.47 1.45
C GLY A 180 100.36 16.73 2.08
N LEU A 181 99.53 17.64 2.60
CA LEU A 181 100.01 18.83 3.31
C LEU A 181 100.69 18.45 4.64
N GLY A 182 100.14 17.46 5.35
CA GLY A 182 100.74 16.89 6.57
C GLY A 182 102.12 16.28 6.31
N GLU A 183 102.28 15.54 5.22
CA GLU A 183 103.56 14.97 4.81
C GLU A 183 104.60 16.07 4.50
N LYS A 184 104.20 17.09 3.72
CA LYS A 184 105.06 18.24 3.40
C LYS A 184 105.49 18.99 4.67
N ALA A 185 104.57 19.27 5.58
CA ALA A 185 104.87 19.93 6.85
C ALA A 185 105.78 19.07 7.75
N SER A 186 105.62 17.74 7.75
CA SER A 186 106.54 16.83 8.44
C SER A 186 107.95 16.87 7.86
N ASN A 187 108.07 16.87 6.52
CA ASN A 187 109.36 16.93 5.84
C ASN A 187 110.07 18.27 6.09
N ILE A 188 109.35 19.41 6.10
CA ILE A 188 109.93 20.70 6.49
C ILE A 188 110.45 20.65 7.93
N GLY A 189 109.68 20.07 8.86
CA GLY A 189 110.12 19.90 10.24
C GLY A 189 111.43 19.12 10.37
N LYS A 190 111.61 18.04 9.58
CA LYS A 190 112.87 17.28 9.53
C LYS A 190 114.03 18.14 9.00
N VAL A 191 113.79 18.94 7.96
CA VAL A 191 114.82 19.83 7.39
C VAL A 191 115.22 20.91 8.41
N MET A 192 114.25 21.50 9.13
CA MET A 192 114.55 22.48 10.19
C MET A 192 115.37 21.87 11.33
N ALA A 193 115.10 20.62 11.73
CA ALA A 193 115.89 19.91 12.72
C ALA A 193 117.37 19.77 12.29
N VAL A 194 117.61 19.40 11.02
CA VAL A 194 118.97 19.31 10.45
C VAL A 194 119.65 20.68 10.41
N ILE A 195 118.93 21.75 10.00
CA ILE A 195 119.50 23.10 9.97
C ILE A 195 119.89 23.56 11.38
N ASN A 196 119.04 23.28 12.38
CA ASN A 196 119.32 23.63 13.76
C ASN A 196 120.54 22.86 14.30
N GLU A 197 120.67 21.57 13.95
CA GLU A 197 121.85 20.77 14.27
C GLU A 197 123.13 21.34 13.61
N VAL A 198 123.07 21.72 12.34
CA VAL A 198 124.20 22.34 11.62
C VAL A 198 124.55 23.70 12.24
N ALA A 199 123.56 24.50 12.61
CA ALA A 199 123.79 25.79 13.26
C ALA A 199 124.43 25.63 14.65
N ASP A 200 123.99 24.65 15.44
CA ASP A 200 124.59 24.32 16.74
C ASP A 200 126.04 23.81 16.60
N GLN A 201 126.31 22.93 15.62
CA GLN A 201 127.66 22.50 15.28
C GLN A 201 128.54 23.67 14.82
N THR A 202 127.99 24.59 14.03
CA THR A 202 128.70 25.80 13.56
C THR A 202 129.01 26.73 14.73
N ASN A 203 128.08 26.88 15.68
CA ASN A 203 128.27 27.65 16.90
C ASN A 203 129.41 27.07 17.76
N LEU A 204 129.44 25.75 17.93
CA LEU A 204 130.52 25.03 18.64
C LEU A 204 131.87 25.14 17.93
N LEU A 205 131.90 25.02 16.60
CA LEU A 205 133.11 25.21 15.80
C LEU A 205 133.65 26.64 15.91
N ALA A 206 132.77 27.64 15.82
CA ALA A 206 133.11 29.05 15.95
C ALA A 206 133.63 29.37 17.36
N LEU A 207 133.03 28.80 18.40
CA LEU A 207 133.51 28.92 19.78
C LEU A 207 134.93 28.35 19.94
N ASN A 208 135.18 27.14 19.42
CA ASN A 208 136.51 26.53 19.45
C ASN A 208 137.55 27.38 18.68
N ALA A 209 137.16 27.94 17.53
CA ALA A 209 138.02 28.84 16.75
C ALA A 209 138.31 30.15 17.50
N ALA A 210 137.33 30.73 18.19
CA ALA A 210 137.50 31.93 19.00
C ALA A 210 138.46 31.68 20.19
N ILE A 211 138.34 30.52 20.85
CA ILE A 211 139.25 30.08 21.91
C ILE A 211 140.70 29.98 21.39
N GLU A 212 140.91 29.31 20.26
CA GLU A 212 142.26 29.12 19.70
C GLU A 212 142.85 30.44 19.16
N ALA A 213 142.01 31.32 18.61
CA ALA A 213 142.41 32.67 18.20
C ALA A 213 142.82 33.55 19.39
N ALA A 214 142.11 33.47 20.52
CA ALA A 214 142.50 34.15 21.76
C ALA A 214 143.82 33.59 22.31
N ARG A 215 144.07 32.29 22.14
CA ARG A 215 145.30 31.59 22.55
C ARG A 215 146.54 32.03 21.76
N ALA A 216 146.36 32.44 20.50
CA ALA A 216 147.41 32.97 19.63
C ALA A 216 147.77 34.44 19.88
N GLY A 217 147.09 35.14 20.82
CA GLY A 217 147.40 36.51 21.20
C GLY A 217 147.19 37.54 20.07
N GLU A 218 148.13 38.49 19.91
CA GLU A 218 148.05 39.56 18.88
C GLU A 218 147.97 39.02 17.44
N ALA A 219 148.59 37.86 17.15
CA ALA A 219 148.56 37.25 15.82
C ALA A 219 147.19 36.64 15.45
N GLY A 220 146.39 36.25 16.45
CA GLY A 220 145.06 35.63 16.27
C GLY A 220 143.91 36.63 16.23
N ARG A 221 144.16 37.92 16.46
CA ARG A 221 143.13 38.94 16.68
C ARG A 221 142.15 39.10 15.51
N GLY A 222 142.63 39.00 14.27
CA GLY A 222 141.76 39.03 13.08
C GLY A 222 140.87 37.80 12.95
N PHE A 223 141.39 36.62 13.31
CA PHE A 223 140.62 35.36 13.33
C PHE A 223 139.60 35.33 14.46
N ALA A 224 139.90 35.91 15.62
CA ALA A 224 138.97 35.99 16.75
C ALA A 224 137.70 36.79 16.38
N VAL A 225 137.85 37.90 15.65
CA VAL A 225 136.69 38.71 15.19
C VAL A 225 135.82 37.92 14.21
N VAL A 226 136.42 37.18 13.27
CA VAL A 226 135.66 36.35 12.32
C VAL A 226 134.96 35.21 13.05
N ALA A 227 135.63 34.55 14.00
CA ALA A 227 135.03 33.48 14.79
C ALA A 227 133.83 33.95 15.62
N ASP A 228 133.91 35.12 16.26
CA ASP A 228 132.78 35.70 17.00
C ASP A 228 131.61 36.12 16.07
N GLU A 229 131.91 36.59 14.86
CA GLU A 229 130.86 36.93 13.88
C GLU A 229 130.16 35.66 13.35
N VAL A 230 130.91 34.59 13.09
CA VAL A 230 130.34 33.27 12.73
C VAL A 230 129.51 32.71 13.88
N ARG A 231 129.96 32.87 15.13
CA ARG A 231 129.22 32.45 16.33
C ARG A 231 127.88 33.18 16.44
N LYS A 232 127.89 34.51 16.32
CA LYS A 232 126.65 35.31 16.29
C LYS A 232 125.72 34.92 15.14
N LEU A 233 126.26 34.63 13.96
CA LEU A 233 125.47 34.20 12.82
C LEU A 233 124.83 32.82 13.07
N ALA A 234 125.55 31.90 13.71
CA ALA A 234 125.04 30.60 14.11
C ALA A 234 123.94 30.72 15.17
N GLU A 235 124.15 31.52 16.23
CA GLU A 235 123.13 31.82 17.25
C GLU A 235 121.85 32.44 16.64
N LYS A 236 122.02 33.39 15.70
CA LYS A 236 120.89 34.00 14.96
C LYS A 236 120.16 32.99 14.07
N THR A 237 120.90 32.08 13.44
CA THR A 237 120.34 31.00 12.63
C THR A 237 119.55 30.01 13.49
N MET A 238 120.06 29.62 14.66
CA MET A 238 119.33 28.77 15.61
C MET A 238 118.03 29.44 16.08
N GLY A 239 118.07 30.74 16.39
CA GLY A 239 116.87 31.52 16.75
C GLY A 239 115.81 31.51 15.64
N ALA A 240 116.21 31.86 14.41
CA ALA A 240 115.31 31.85 13.25
C ALA A 240 114.77 30.44 12.94
N THR A 241 115.60 29.40 13.09
CA THR A 241 115.19 28.01 12.84
C THR A 241 114.16 27.54 13.86
N ARG A 242 114.28 27.94 15.13
CA ARG A 242 113.26 27.69 16.16
C ARG A 242 111.92 28.37 15.82
N GLU A 243 111.94 29.63 15.41
CA GLU A 243 110.71 30.33 15.01
C GLU A 243 110.01 29.61 13.84
N VAL A 244 110.76 29.12 12.85
CA VAL A 244 110.21 28.32 11.75
C VAL A 244 109.73 26.95 12.24
N GLU A 245 110.44 26.28 13.15
CA GLU A 245 110.01 25.01 13.73
C GLU A 245 108.68 25.14 14.48
N ASP A 246 108.50 26.20 15.26
CA ASP A 246 107.27 26.49 15.98
C ASP A 246 106.11 26.79 15.00
N ALA A 247 106.37 27.57 13.94
CA ALA A 247 105.39 27.79 12.87
C ALA A 247 105.00 26.47 12.16
N VAL A 248 105.96 25.58 11.90
CA VAL A 248 105.70 24.26 11.30
C VAL A 248 104.89 23.38 12.24
N LYS A 249 105.17 23.39 13.55
CA LYS A 249 104.36 22.67 14.55
C LYS A 249 102.93 23.17 14.60
N ALA A 250 102.73 24.49 14.56
CA ALA A 250 101.40 25.09 14.49
C ALA A 250 100.65 24.66 13.23
N ILE A 251 101.30 24.67 12.06
CA ILE A 251 100.73 24.18 10.80
C ILE A 251 100.35 22.69 10.91
N GLN A 252 101.22 21.84 11.47
CA GLN A 252 100.91 20.42 11.67
C GLN A 252 99.70 20.20 12.60
N GLN A 253 99.56 21.02 13.64
CA GLN A 253 98.42 20.96 14.54
C GLN A 253 97.11 21.36 13.83
N GLU A 254 97.13 22.42 13.05
CA GLU A 254 95.96 22.85 12.25
C GLU A 254 95.59 21.83 11.17
N ILE A 255 96.56 21.17 10.52
CA ILE A 255 96.31 20.08 9.58
C ILE A 255 95.57 18.91 10.27
N ARG A 256 96.01 18.52 11.48
CA ARG A 256 95.34 17.45 12.25
C ARG A 256 93.89 17.84 12.59
N ARG A 257 93.67 19.07 13.05
CA ARG A 257 92.33 19.59 13.35
C ARG A 257 91.42 19.62 12.12
N ASN A 258 91.96 20.05 10.97
CA ASN A 258 91.21 20.05 9.72
C ASN A 258 90.89 18.63 9.24
N ALA A 259 91.81 17.68 9.40
CA ALA A 259 91.56 16.27 9.08
C ALA A 259 90.41 15.69 9.92
N GLU A 260 90.36 15.96 11.23
CA GLU A 260 89.22 15.57 12.09
C GLU A 260 87.90 16.18 11.60
N THR A 261 87.92 17.45 11.21
CA THR A 261 86.73 18.15 10.69
C THR A 261 86.25 17.55 9.37
N VAL A 262 87.17 17.17 8.48
CA VAL A 262 86.87 16.48 7.21
C VAL A 262 86.28 15.09 7.47
N GLU A 263 86.77 14.36 8.48
CA GLU A 263 86.23 13.05 8.89
C GLU A 263 84.77 13.19 9.38
N VAL A 264 84.47 14.22 10.17
CA VAL A 264 83.11 14.53 10.62
C VAL A 264 82.21 14.90 9.44
N ALA A 265 82.68 15.75 8.53
CA ALA A 265 81.93 16.13 7.33
C ALA A 265 81.62 14.91 6.44
N ALA A 266 82.55 13.96 6.31
CA ALA A 266 82.35 12.71 5.58
C ALA A 266 81.19 11.90 6.17
N ARG A 267 81.17 11.72 7.49
CA ARG A 267 80.11 10.98 8.19
C ARG A 267 78.74 11.65 8.02
N LEU A 268 78.67 12.97 8.23
CA LEU A 268 77.42 13.73 8.06
C LEU A 268 76.88 13.67 6.63
N SER A 269 77.78 13.62 5.64
CA SER A 269 77.38 13.47 4.23
C SER A 269 76.73 12.12 3.95
N VAL A 270 77.26 11.03 4.53
CA VAL A 270 76.68 9.68 4.41
C VAL A 270 75.31 9.62 5.09
N GLU A 271 75.18 10.19 6.29
CA GLU A 271 73.90 10.27 7.00
C GLU A 271 72.87 11.10 6.22
N GLY A 272 73.29 12.21 5.62
CA GLY A 272 72.47 13.05 4.74
C GLY A 272 71.98 12.30 3.49
N ALA A 273 72.87 11.57 2.81
CA ALA A 273 72.51 10.76 1.64
C ALA A 273 71.49 9.67 2.00
N SER A 274 71.71 8.97 3.12
CA SER A 274 70.79 7.94 3.61
C SER A 274 69.41 8.52 3.93
N SER A 275 69.35 9.70 4.56
CA SER A 275 68.09 10.36 4.92
C SER A 275 67.33 10.83 3.67
N ALA A 276 68.04 11.42 2.70
CA ALA A 276 67.46 11.83 1.43
C ALA A 276 66.94 10.62 0.63
N SER A 277 67.71 9.54 0.55
CA SER A 277 67.27 8.30 -0.11
C SER A 277 66.02 7.70 0.54
N LEU A 278 65.91 7.74 1.87
CA LEU A 278 64.71 7.30 2.57
C LEU A 278 63.50 8.18 2.22
N ALA A 279 63.66 9.51 2.19
CA ALA A 279 62.60 10.41 1.75
C ALA A 279 62.14 10.12 0.32
N GLY A 280 63.08 9.84 -0.60
CA GLY A 280 62.78 9.46 -1.98
C GLY A 280 62.00 8.14 -2.10
N SER A 281 62.25 7.18 -1.20
CA SER A 281 61.46 5.94 -1.10
C SER A 281 60.04 6.21 -0.61
N ARG A 282 59.87 7.05 0.42
CA ARG A 282 58.54 7.43 0.95
C ARG A 282 57.69 8.17 -0.09
N LEU A 283 58.31 9.03 -0.89
CA LEU A 283 57.64 9.68 -2.03
C LEU A 283 57.20 8.67 -3.09
N GLY A 284 57.97 7.58 -3.27
CA GLY A 284 57.56 6.44 -4.11
C GLY A 284 56.30 5.74 -3.60
N GLU A 285 56.24 5.46 -2.28
CA GLU A 285 55.05 4.88 -1.64
C GLU A 285 53.81 5.77 -1.80
N ILE A 286 53.98 7.10 -1.70
CA ILE A 286 52.90 8.07 -1.91
C ILE A 286 52.39 8.03 -3.36
N LEU A 287 53.29 7.96 -4.35
CA LEU A 287 52.91 7.87 -5.76
C LEU A 287 52.09 6.59 -6.04
N GLU A 288 52.50 5.46 -5.48
CA GLU A 288 51.78 4.20 -5.59
C GLU A 288 50.38 4.28 -4.94
N ALA A 289 50.31 4.85 -3.73
CA ALA A 289 49.03 5.07 -3.03
C ALA A 289 48.07 6.00 -3.81
N MET A 290 48.58 7.05 -4.45
CA MET A 290 47.79 7.94 -5.30
C MET A 290 47.30 7.24 -6.57
N SER A 291 48.13 6.38 -7.18
CA SER A 291 47.71 5.54 -8.31
C SER A 291 46.59 4.58 -7.91
N GLY A 292 46.71 3.91 -6.76
CA GLY A 292 45.64 3.04 -6.22
C GLY A 292 44.36 3.84 -5.92
N THR A 293 44.49 5.03 -5.36
CA THR A 293 43.35 5.95 -5.12
C THR A 293 42.62 6.30 -6.42
N ALA A 294 43.35 6.63 -7.49
CA ALA A 294 42.76 6.91 -8.80
C ALA A 294 42.00 5.70 -9.39
N GLN A 295 42.53 4.48 -9.22
CA GLN A 295 41.84 3.26 -9.64
C GLN A 295 40.54 3.04 -8.87
N HIS A 296 40.55 3.24 -7.54
CA HIS A 296 39.34 3.15 -6.73
C HIS A 296 38.29 4.18 -7.14
N LEU A 297 38.70 5.42 -7.42
CA LEU A 297 37.79 6.47 -7.88
C LEU A 297 37.11 6.12 -9.21
N ASN A 298 37.82 5.51 -10.16
CA ASN A 298 37.20 5.02 -11.41
C ASN A 298 36.15 3.93 -11.15
N ALA A 299 36.40 3.02 -10.20
CA ALA A 299 35.42 2.01 -9.82
C ALA A 299 34.16 2.63 -9.16
N VAL A 300 34.34 3.66 -8.32
CA VAL A 300 33.22 4.40 -7.71
C VAL A 300 32.43 5.16 -8.78
N ALA A 301 33.08 5.82 -9.74
CA ALA A 301 32.39 6.47 -10.86
C ALA A 301 31.55 5.48 -11.67
N THR A 302 32.10 4.31 -11.98
CA THR A 302 31.38 3.25 -12.70
C THR A 302 30.16 2.78 -11.92
N THR A 303 30.32 2.56 -10.61
CA THR A 303 29.22 2.14 -9.73
C THR A 303 28.14 3.21 -9.63
N ALA A 304 28.51 4.50 -9.55
CA ALA A 304 27.56 5.60 -9.55
C ALA A 304 26.77 5.67 -10.86
N GLY A 305 27.42 5.43 -12.01
CA GLY A 305 26.75 5.32 -13.31
C GLY A 305 25.73 4.18 -13.36
N LEU A 306 26.14 2.96 -12.97
CA LEU A 306 25.22 1.80 -12.87
C LEU A 306 24.06 2.05 -11.91
N GLN A 307 24.30 2.78 -10.82
CA GLN A 307 23.27 3.15 -9.87
C GLN A 307 22.25 4.09 -10.50
N SER A 308 22.67 5.07 -11.32
CA SER A 308 21.74 5.92 -12.07
C SER A 308 20.86 5.13 -13.03
N ASP A 309 21.44 4.18 -13.78
CA ASP A 309 20.68 3.33 -14.70
C ASP A 309 19.63 2.48 -13.96
N ASN A 310 20.02 1.86 -12.84
CA ASN A 310 19.12 1.06 -12.01
C ASN A 310 17.96 1.88 -11.41
N ILE A 311 18.20 3.16 -11.09
CA ILE A 311 17.15 4.06 -10.59
C ILE A 311 16.14 4.38 -11.70
N GLU A 312 16.60 4.59 -12.93
CA GLU A 312 15.71 4.81 -14.07
C GLU A 312 14.80 3.60 -14.30
N ASP A 313 15.36 2.40 -14.26
CA ASP A 313 14.59 1.16 -14.40
C ASP A 313 13.63 0.93 -13.22
N ALA A 314 14.05 1.24 -11.99
CA ALA A 314 13.17 1.19 -10.83
C ALA A 314 11.99 2.17 -10.96
N ASN A 315 12.24 3.38 -11.44
CA ASN A 315 11.18 4.37 -11.66
C ASN A 315 10.19 3.93 -12.75
N LYS A 316 10.65 3.29 -13.84
CA LYS A 316 9.76 2.69 -14.84
C LYS A 316 8.88 1.60 -14.22
N ALA A 317 9.48 0.70 -13.43
CA ALA A 317 8.72 -0.34 -12.74
C ALA A 317 7.69 0.23 -11.75
N LEU A 318 8.03 1.31 -11.03
CA LEU A 318 7.09 2.00 -10.15
C LEU A 318 5.90 2.59 -10.91
N ASP A 319 6.14 3.19 -12.08
CA ASP A 319 5.08 3.72 -12.94
C ASP A 319 4.16 2.61 -13.48
N GLU A 320 4.73 1.48 -13.92
CA GLU A 320 3.95 0.31 -14.32
C GLU A 320 3.06 -0.21 -13.19
N ILE A 321 3.59 -0.31 -11.98
CA ILE A 321 2.82 -0.75 -10.80
C ILE A 321 1.72 0.27 -10.47
N ARG A 322 1.99 1.57 -10.63
CA ARG A 322 0.99 2.63 -10.44
C ARG A 322 -0.17 2.49 -11.44
N VAL A 323 0.12 2.25 -12.71
CA VAL A 323 -0.90 2.01 -13.73
C VAL A 323 -1.77 0.80 -13.37
N VAL A 324 -1.15 -0.31 -12.93
CA VAL A 324 -1.89 -1.50 -12.50
C VAL A 324 -2.76 -1.22 -11.27
N ALA A 325 -2.28 -0.44 -10.31
CA ALA A 325 -3.06 -0.03 -9.14
C ALA A 325 -4.29 0.81 -9.53
N GLU A 326 -4.12 1.78 -10.43
CA GLU A 326 -5.22 2.61 -10.96
C GLU A 326 -6.25 1.75 -11.71
N GLN A 327 -5.80 0.81 -12.56
CA GLN A 327 -6.68 -0.14 -13.24
C GLN A 327 -7.43 -1.05 -12.27
N THR A 328 -6.76 -1.53 -11.22
CA THR A 328 -7.38 -2.38 -10.19
C THR A 328 -8.47 -1.61 -9.46
N SER A 329 -8.22 -0.35 -9.08
CA SER A 329 -9.25 0.51 -8.47
C SER A 329 -10.45 0.71 -9.40
N GLY A 330 -10.21 0.99 -10.68
CA GLY A 330 -11.28 1.14 -11.68
C GLY A 330 -12.11 -0.14 -11.82
N ASN A 331 -11.46 -1.30 -11.90
CA ASN A 331 -12.14 -2.60 -11.95
C ASN A 331 -12.98 -2.83 -10.68
N MET A 332 -12.46 -2.49 -9.50
CA MET A 332 -13.19 -2.63 -8.25
C MET A 332 -14.45 -1.77 -8.20
N GLN A 333 -14.43 -0.55 -8.76
CA GLN A 333 -15.63 0.28 -8.88
C GLN A 333 -16.71 -0.38 -9.75
N VAL A 334 -16.30 -0.98 -10.88
CA VAL A 334 -17.22 -1.74 -11.74
C VAL A 334 -17.77 -2.97 -11.02
N PHE A 335 -16.93 -3.70 -10.27
CA PHE A 335 -17.37 -4.84 -9.46
C PHE A 335 -18.38 -4.43 -8.39
N THR A 336 -18.15 -3.33 -7.67
CA THR A 336 -19.12 -2.80 -6.69
C THR A 336 -20.47 -2.53 -7.35
N ALA A 337 -20.49 -1.87 -8.51
CA ALA A 337 -21.74 -1.58 -9.22
C ALA A 337 -22.46 -2.88 -9.63
N ALA A 338 -21.74 -3.84 -10.21
CA ALA A 338 -22.31 -5.13 -10.61
C ALA A 338 -22.85 -5.93 -9.41
N LEU A 339 -22.17 -5.85 -8.26
CA LEU A 339 -22.60 -6.51 -7.04
C LEU A 339 -23.91 -5.91 -6.50
N LEU A 340 -24.05 -4.59 -6.51
CA LEU A 340 -25.29 -3.92 -6.11
C LEU A 340 -26.47 -4.31 -6.99
N THR A 341 -26.26 -4.40 -8.31
CA THR A 341 -27.27 -4.93 -9.25
C THR A 341 -27.62 -6.39 -8.94
N PHE A 342 -26.63 -7.22 -8.66
CA PHE A 342 -26.85 -8.63 -8.30
C PHE A 342 -27.64 -8.78 -7.00
N GLN A 343 -27.31 -8.00 -5.97
CA GLN A 343 -28.04 -8.00 -4.70
C GLN A 343 -29.51 -7.60 -4.89
N GLY A 344 -29.79 -6.52 -5.61
CA GLY A 344 -31.16 -6.11 -5.89
C GLY A 344 -31.98 -7.17 -6.65
N GLY A 345 -31.38 -7.84 -7.64
CA GLY A 345 -32.02 -8.94 -8.35
C GLY A 345 -32.27 -10.18 -7.48
N MET A 346 -31.40 -10.48 -6.51
CA MET A 346 -31.60 -11.57 -5.56
C MET A 346 -32.74 -11.29 -4.58
N GLU A 347 -32.91 -10.05 -4.16
CA GLU A 347 -34.02 -9.65 -3.29
C GLU A 347 -35.35 -9.65 -4.02
N GLU A 348 -35.39 -9.19 -5.28
CA GLU A 348 -36.57 -9.32 -6.14
C GLU A 348 -36.97 -10.78 -6.30
N LEU A 349 -36.00 -11.66 -6.57
CA LEU A 349 -36.25 -13.09 -6.67
C LEU A 349 -36.73 -13.70 -5.34
N ASP A 350 -36.13 -13.30 -4.21
CA ASP A 350 -36.56 -13.75 -2.89
C ASP A 350 -38.00 -13.33 -2.57
N MET A 351 -38.38 -12.11 -2.95
CA MET A 351 -39.75 -11.61 -2.82
C MET A 351 -40.74 -12.42 -3.67
N ILE A 352 -40.40 -12.73 -4.93
CA ILE A 352 -41.23 -13.54 -5.82
C ILE A 352 -41.41 -14.96 -5.24
N VAL A 353 -40.32 -15.57 -4.78
CA VAL A 353 -40.37 -16.92 -4.19
C VAL A 353 -41.22 -16.92 -2.93
N ASN A 354 -41.03 -15.96 -2.02
CA ASN A 354 -41.84 -15.84 -0.81
C ASN A 354 -43.32 -15.61 -1.13
N ALA A 355 -43.65 -14.78 -2.12
CA ALA A 355 -45.02 -14.55 -2.56
C ALA A 355 -45.68 -15.83 -3.12
N MET A 356 -44.94 -16.61 -3.91
CA MET A 356 -45.42 -17.90 -4.42
C MET A 356 -45.62 -18.94 -3.30
N VAL A 357 -44.75 -18.99 -2.29
CA VAL A 357 -44.91 -19.87 -1.10
C VAL A 357 -46.14 -19.46 -0.29
N SER A 358 -46.40 -18.16 -0.12
CA SER A 358 -47.58 -17.68 0.59
C SER A 358 -48.90 -17.79 -0.20
N GLY A 359 -48.86 -18.30 -1.44
CA GLY A 359 -50.03 -18.40 -2.32
C GLY A 359 -50.53 -17.06 -2.87
N ASP A 360 -49.71 -16.01 -2.78
CA ASP A 360 -50.02 -14.64 -3.22
C ASP A 360 -49.47 -14.41 -4.63
N TYR A 361 -50.09 -15.08 -5.60
CA TYR A 361 -49.64 -15.07 -7.00
C TYR A 361 -49.77 -13.69 -7.66
N GLU A 362 -50.70 -12.85 -7.19
CA GLU A 362 -50.86 -11.46 -7.65
C GLU A 362 -49.63 -10.62 -7.25
N ARG A 363 -49.11 -10.83 -6.03
CA ARG A 363 -47.88 -10.19 -5.57
C ARG A 363 -46.65 -10.70 -6.31
N ALA A 364 -46.60 -11.99 -6.63
CA ALA A 364 -45.51 -12.57 -7.42
C ALA A 364 -45.47 -12.04 -8.88
N ALA A 365 -46.61 -11.62 -9.42
CA ALA A 365 -46.73 -11.05 -10.76
C ALA A 365 -46.64 -9.51 -10.81
N SER A 366 -46.56 -8.86 -9.64
CA SER A 366 -46.58 -7.41 -9.50
C SER A 366 -45.16 -6.82 -9.50
N ASN A 367 -44.94 -5.77 -10.29
CA ASN A 367 -43.71 -4.97 -10.24
C ASN A 367 -43.70 -3.97 -9.06
N LYS A 368 -44.70 -4.00 -8.18
CA LYS A 368 -44.76 -3.15 -6.97
C LYS A 368 -44.16 -3.86 -5.78
N PHE A 369 -43.23 -3.21 -5.09
CA PHE A 369 -42.60 -3.69 -3.85
C PHE A 369 -43.60 -3.89 -2.70
N VAL A 370 -44.56 -2.96 -2.60
CA VAL A 370 -45.69 -3.01 -1.68
C VAL A 370 -46.98 -2.94 -2.47
N GLN A 371 -47.80 -3.97 -2.39
CA GLN A 371 -49.12 -4.02 -3.01
C GLN A 371 -50.19 -3.69 -1.98
N TRP A 372 -51.07 -2.75 -2.32
CA TRP A 372 -52.23 -2.45 -1.49
C TRP A 372 -53.22 -3.62 -1.52
N THR A 373 -53.63 -4.09 -0.35
CA THR A 373 -54.63 -5.16 -0.21
C THR A 373 -55.83 -4.66 0.59
N SER A 374 -56.98 -5.32 0.45
CA SER A 374 -58.20 -4.94 1.18
C SER A 374 -58.06 -5.06 2.71
N SER A 375 -57.05 -5.77 3.22
CA SER A 375 -56.76 -5.85 4.64
C SER A 375 -56.13 -4.58 5.22
N MET A 376 -55.65 -3.67 4.37
CA MET A 376 -55.11 -2.37 4.75
C MET A 376 -56.18 -1.26 4.71
N ASP A 377 -57.38 -1.53 4.19
CA ASP A 377 -58.47 -0.55 4.21
C ASP A 377 -59.09 -0.46 5.61
N LEU A 378 -58.85 0.66 6.29
CA LEU A 378 -59.43 0.98 7.59
C LEU A 378 -60.87 1.50 7.46
N GLY A 379 -61.25 1.90 6.24
CA GLY A 379 -62.57 2.43 5.93
C GLY A 379 -62.77 3.84 6.47
N ILE A 380 -61.68 4.61 6.56
CA ILE A 380 -61.66 6.04 6.84
C ILE A 380 -61.04 6.68 5.60
N GLY A 381 -61.89 7.21 4.71
CA GLY A 381 -61.48 7.48 3.33
C GLY A 381 -60.32 8.46 3.15
N GLU A 382 -60.10 9.38 4.09
CA GLU A 382 -58.91 10.26 4.07
C GLU A 382 -57.64 9.50 4.48
N ILE A 383 -57.69 8.74 5.57
CA ILE A 383 -56.58 7.92 6.05
C ILE A 383 -56.17 6.85 5.03
N ASP A 384 -57.15 6.13 4.46
CA ASP A 384 -56.86 5.11 3.44
C ASP A 384 -56.20 5.73 2.18
N ARG A 385 -56.49 7.00 1.85
CA ARG A 385 -55.79 7.72 0.76
C ARG A 385 -54.35 8.06 1.16
N GLN A 386 -54.14 8.53 2.38
CA GLN A 386 -52.81 8.88 2.89
C GLN A 386 -51.92 7.64 2.99
N HIS A 387 -52.44 6.51 3.49
CA HIS A 387 -51.72 5.23 3.51
C HIS A 387 -51.35 4.74 2.11
N ARG A 388 -52.25 4.88 1.12
CA ARG A 388 -51.92 4.55 -0.28
C ARG A 388 -50.79 5.41 -0.84
N MET A 389 -50.77 6.70 -0.52
CA MET A 389 -49.66 7.60 -0.91
C MET A 389 -48.33 7.20 -0.26
N LEU A 390 -48.34 6.78 1.02
CA LEU A 390 -47.14 6.25 1.69
C LEU A 390 -46.62 4.97 1.02
N VAL A 391 -47.53 4.07 0.67
CA VAL A 391 -47.22 2.85 -0.10
C VAL A 391 -46.63 3.20 -1.47
N ASP A 392 -47.16 4.20 -2.17
CA ASP A 392 -46.62 4.65 -3.45
C ASP A 392 -45.22 5.28 -3.30
N TYR A 393 -44.96 6.07 -2.26
CA TYR A 393 -43.60 6.60 -2.00
C TYR A 393 -42.57 5.50 -1.72
N ILE A 394 -42.95 4.43 -1.01
CA ILE A 394 -42.07 3.27 -0.81
C ILE A 394 -41.81 2.56 -2.14
N ASN A 395 -42.83 2.41 -2.99
CA ASN A 395 -42.68 1.83 -4.32
C ASN A 395 -41.82 2.70 -5.26
N ASP A 396 -41.94 4.02 -5.19
CA ASP A 396 -41.10 4.96 -5.94
C ASP A 396 -39.65 4.88 -5.51
N LEU A 397 -39.40 4.75 -4.19
CA LEU A 397 -38.06 4.55 -3.65
C LEU A 397 -37.45 3.23 -4.13
N HIS A 398 -38.21 2.13 -4.07
CA HIS A 398 -37.81 0.83 -4.62
C HIS A 398 -37.48 0.91 -6.12
N SER A 399 -38.35 1.55 -6.90
CA SER A 399 -38.19 1.70 -8.34
C SER A 399 -36.94 2.53 -8.66
N ALA A 400 -36.69 3.61 -7.93
CA ALA A 400 -35.50 4.42 -8.10
C ALA A 400 -34.21 3.64 -7.76
N MET A 401 -34.25 2.79 -6.73
CA MET A 401 -33.13 1.90 -6.36
C MET A 401 -32.87 0.86 -7.45
N SER A 402 -33.92 0.18 -7.91
CA SER A 402 -33.86 -0.87 -8.93
C SER A 402 -33.39 -0.34 -10.28
N ASN A 403 -33.71 0.92 -10.60
CA ASN A 403 -33.26 1.60 -11.81
C ASN A 403 -31.92 2.32 -11.66
N HIS A 404 -31.16 2.07 -10.59
CA HIS A 404 -29.84 2.65 -10.33
C HIS A 404 -29.80 4.19 -10.45
N ARG A 405 -30.85 4.85 -9.95
CA ARG A 405 -30.93 6.32 -9.91
C ARG A 405 -29.85 6.91 -9.01
N SER A 406 -29.54 8.19 -9.21
CA SER A 406 -28.50 8.87 -8.45
C SER A 406 -28.84 8.96 -6.96
N ALA A 407 -27.81 8.99 -6.10
CA ALA A 407 -27.99 9.15 -4.65
C ALA A 407 -28.82 10.41 -4.28
N ARG A 408 -28.74 11.46 -5.12
CA ARG A 408 -29.55 12.68 -4.97
C ARG A 408 -31.04 12.42 -5.19
N GLU A 409 -31.40 11.71 -6.27
CA GLU A 409 -32.80 11.39 -6.57
C GLU A 409 -33.40 10.46 -5.50
N LEU A 410 -32.62 9.49 -5.03
CA LEU A 410 -33.00 8.62 -3.93
C LEU A 410 -33.28 9.39 -2.63
N LEU A 411 -32.42 10.35 -2.29
CA LEU A 411 -32.58 11.20 -1.11
C LEU A 411 -33.83 12.10 -1.24
N GLU A 412 -34.12 12.62 -2.43
CA GLU A 412 -35.32 13.44 -2.69
C GLU A 412 -36.62 12.65 -2.46
N ILE A 413 -36.67 11.36 -2.86
CA ILE A 413 -37.82 10.50 -2.62
C ILE A 413 -37.95 10.17 -1.13
N LEU A 414 -36.84 9.81 -0.46
CA LEU A 414 -36.83 9.52 0.97
C LEU A 414 -37.29 10.73 1.81
N HIS A 415 -36.88 11.94 1.43
CA HIS A 415 -37.32 13.18 2.07
C HIS A 415 -38.83 13.41 1.94
N LYS A 416 -39.39 13.19 0.73
CA LYS A 416 -40.85 13.28 0.51
C LYS A 416 -41.62 12.25 1.33
N LEU A 417 -41.12 11.01 1.38
CA LEU A 417 -41.71 9.95 2.21
C LEU A 417 -41.73 10.36 3.69
N ARG A 418 -40.62 10.89 4.22
CA ARG A 418 -40.55 11.38 5.61
C ARG A 418 -41.56 12.48 5.87
N ASP A 419 -41.56 13.54 5.05
CA ASP A 419 -42.43 14.70 5.26
C ASP A 419 -43.91 14.33 5.18
N TYR A 420 -44.25 13.45 4.23
CA TYR A 420 -45.62 12.97 4.08
C TYR A 420 -46.02 12.09 5.25
N THR A 421 -45.13 11.22 5.74
CA THR A 421 -45.37 10.42 6.95
C THR A 421 -45.66 11.31 8.16
N SER A 422 -44.85 12.35 8.39
CA SER A 422 -45.08 13.28 9.51
C SER A 422 -46.41 14.02 9.40
N THR A 423 -46.78 14.40 8.17
CA THR A 423 -48.08 15.05 7.90
C THR A 423 -49.24 14.09 8.19
N HIS A 424 -49.13 12.85 7.73
CA HIS A 424 -50.11 11.79 7.96
C HIS A 424 -50.30 11.50 9.46
N PHE A 425 -49.21 11.32 10.22
CA PHE A 425 -49.27 11.13 11.67
C PHE A 425 -50.01 12.27 12.37
N ARG A 426 -49.71 13.53 12.01
CA ARG A 426 -50.41 14.69 12.58
C ARG A 426 -51.92 14.68 12.27
N ASP A 427 -52.32 14.16 11.12
CA ASP A 427 -53.72 14.04 10.75
C ASP A 427 -54.43 12.92 11.53
N GLU A 428 -53.78 11.77 11.72
CA GLU A 428 -54.28 10.72 12.62
C GLU A 428 -54.39 11.18 14.07
N GLU A 429 -53.40 11.91 14.56
CA GLU A 429 -53.39 12.43 15.93
C GLU A 429 -54.57 13.36 16.22
N LYS A 430 -55.03 14.13 15.21
CA LYS A 430 -56.26 14.92 15.32
C LYS A 430 -57.50 14.04 15.52
N HIS A 431 -57.54 12.86 14.90
CA HIS A 431 -58.61 11.90 15.11
C HIS A 431 -58.59 11.33 16.54
N PHE A 432 -57.41 11.15 17.14
CA PHE A 432 -57.30 10.69 18.53
C PHE A 432 -57.93 11.68 19.50
N VAL A 433 -57.66 12.98 19.34
CA VAL A 433 -58.18 14.06 20.21
C VAL A 433 -59.72 14.10 20.26
N HIS A 434 -60.37 13.73 19.17
CA HIS A 434 -61.84 13.75 19.04
C HIS A 434 -62.48 12.37 19.25
N SER A 435 -61.77 11.44 19.89
CA SER A 435 -62.20 10.06 20.13
C SER A 435 -61.88 9.60 21.56
N ASP A 436 -62.60 8.58 22.05
CA ASP A 436 -62.28 7.94 23.33
C ASP A 436 -61.20 6.84 23.18
N TYR A 437 -60.24 7.00 22.25
CA TYR A 437 -59.21 6.01 21.99
C TYR A 437 -58.27 5.89 23.20
N PRO A 438 -58.15 4.72 23.86
CA PRO A 438 -57.41 4.61 25.13
C PRO A 438 -55.88 4.60 24.97
N SER A 439 -55.36 4.19 23.81
CA SER A 439 -53.93 3.97 23.58
C SER A 439 -53.21 5.15 22.92
N VAL A 440 -53.73 6.38 23.03
CA VAL A 440 -53.16 7.58 22.36
C VAL A 440 -51.67 7.75 22.66
N LYS A 441 -51.27 7.60 23.93
CA LYS A 441 -49.90 7.85 24.37
C LYS A 441 -48.89 6.89 23.73
N ASP A 442 -49.26 5.61 23.65
CA ASP A 442 -48.39 4.57 23.09
C ASP A 442 -48.32 4.71 21.57
N HIS A 443 -49.43 5.07 20.92
CA HIS A 443 -49.47 5.34 19.48
C HIS A 443 -48.59 6.54 19.09
N LEU A 444 -48.70 7.66 19.81
CA LEU A 444 -47.85 8.84 19.63
C LEU A 444 -46.35 8.54 19.80
N GLN A 445 -46.01 7.63 20.71
CA GLN A 445 -44.63 7.24 20.93
C GLN A 445 -44.08 6.47 19.71
N ILE A 446 -44.87 5.57 19.14
CA ILE A 446 -44.51 4.79 17.93
C ILE A 446 -44.27 5.73 16.74
N HIS A 447 -45.09 6.77 16.55
CA HIS A 447 -44.87 7.78 15.50
C HIS A 447 -43.50 8.46 15.65
N ARG A 448 -43.19 8.95 16.86
CA ARG A 448 -41.94 9.66 17.14
C ARG A 448 -40.71 8.78 16.94
N GLU A 449 -40.80 7.52 17.34
CA GLU A 449 -39.70 6.55 17.17
C GLU A 449 -39.43 6.27 15.70
N PHE A 450 -40.48 6.16 14.87
CA PHE A 450 -40.32 5.99 13.44
C PHE A 450 -39.71 7.23 12.78
N GLU A 451 -40.23 8.43 13.06
CA GLU A 451 -39.68 9.69 12.52
C GLU A 451 -38.20 9.85 12.87
N ALA A 452 -37.82 9.62 14.13
CA ALA A 452 -36.43 9.70 14.57
C ALA A 452 -35.52 8.71 13.83
N LYS A 453 -36.04 7.51 13.52
CA LYS A 453 -35.29 6.50 12.76
C LYS A 453 -35.07 6.90 11.31
N VAL A 454 -36.10 7.45 10.66
CA VAL A 454 -36.00 7.93 9.27
C VAL A 454 -35.04 9.13 9.18
N ASP A 455 -35.07 10.05 10.14
CA ASP A 455 -34.14 11.19 10.21
C ASP A 455 -32.67 10.75 10.42
N GLU A 456 -32.44 9.74 11.27
CA GLU A 456 -31.11 9.16 11.48
C GLU A 456 -30.52 8.64 10.15
N VAL A 457 -31.33 7.89 9.41
CA VAL A 457 -30.95 7.30 8.13
C VAL A 457 -30.69 8.36 7.06
N GLU A 458 -31.56 9.37 6.95
CA GLU A 458 -31.37 10.45 5.98
C GLU A 458 -30.06 11.22 6.23
N ARG A 459 -29.73 11.48 7.49
CA ARG A 459 -28.46 12.12 7.86
C ARG A 459 -27.27 11.23 7.53
N GLY A 460 -27.33 9.94 7.85
CA GLY A 460 -26.27 9.00 7.53
C GLY A 460 -25.97 8.91 6.03
N ILE A 461 -27.02 8.99 5.19
CA ILE A 461 -26.86 9.03 3.73
C ILE A 461 -26.19 10.34 3.28
N LYS A 462 -26.55 11.49 3.86
CA LYS A 462 -25.90 12.79 3.55
C LYS A 462 -24.43 12.82 3.92
N GLU A 463 -24.07 12.16 5.02
CA GLU A 463 -22.70 12.08 5.53
C GLU A 463 -21.86 10.98 4.83
N GLY A 464 -22.49 10.16 3.97
CA GLY A 464 -21.84 9.04 3.29
C GLY A 464 -21.53 7.85 4.20
N THR A 465 -22.12 7.81 5.40
CA THR A 465 -21.90 6.75 6.41
C THR A 465 -22.92 5.62 6.29
N VAL A 466 -24.07 5.87 5.65
CA VAL A 466 -25.13 4.88 5.39
C VAL A 466 -25.46 4.88 3.89
N THR A 467 -25.49 3.70 3.28
CA THR A 467 -26.00 3.54 1.91
C THR A 467 -27.47 3.17 1.94
N LEU A 468 -28.26 3.70 0.99
CA LEU A 468 -29.65 3.30 0.84
C LEU A 468 -29.70 1.81 0.45
N SER A 469 -30.17 0.97 1.36
CA SER A 469 -30.19 -0.48 1.20
C SER A 469 -31.61 -1.01 1.16
N MET A 470 -31.76 -2.22 0.67
CA MET A 470 -33.04 -2.91 0.63
C MET A 470 -33.47 -3.41 2.01
N ASP A 471 -32.55 -3.50 2.98
CA ASP A 471 -32.88 -3.63 4.40
C ASP A 471 -33.68 -2.43 4.92
N LEU A 472 -33.27 -1.21 4.57
CA LEU A 472 -34.00 0.00 4.92
C LEU A 472 -35.40 -0.02 4.28
N LEU A 473 -35.47 -0.38 3.00
CA LEU A 473 -36.73 -0.44 2.29
C LEU A 473 -37.68 -1.51 2.88
N SER A 474 -37.14 -2.67 3.26
CA SER A 474 -37.88 -3.73 3.95
C SER A 474 -38.35 -3.29 5.33
N PHE A 475 -37.51 -2.56 6.09
CA PHE A 475 -37.91 -1.94 7.34
C PHE A 475 -39.07 -0.97 7.15
N LEU A 476 -38.99 -0.05 6.18
CA LEU A 476 -40.05 0.92 5.88
C LEU A 476 -41.37 0.21 5.51
N LYS A 477 -41.31 -0.82 4.65
CA LYS A 477 -42.47 -1.64 4.29
C LYS A 477 -43.06 -2.35 5.51
N ASP A 478 -42.24 -3.12 6.22
CA ASP A 478 -42.71 -3.98 7.31
C ASP A 478 -43.29 -3.14 8.45
N TRP A 479 -42.66 -2.01 8.76
CA TRP A 479 -43.18 -1.07 9.74
C TRP A 479 -44.54 -0.53 9.29
N LEU A 480 -44.64 0.01 8.07
CA LEU A 480 -45.87 0.62 7.57
C LEU A 480 -47.03 -0.39 7.54
N VAL A 481 -46.80 -1.58 6.98
CA VAL A 481 -47.85 -2.61 6.88
C VAL A 481 -48.31 -3.09 8.26
N LYS A 482 -47.39 -3.32 9.19
CA LYS A 482 -47.73 -3.71 10.57
C LYS A 482 -48.44 -2.60 11.32
N HIS A 483 -48.06 -1.35 11.09
CA HIS A 483 -48.67 -0.19 11.70
C HIS A 483 -50.12 -0.02 11.24
N ILE A 484 -50.37 0.00 9.92
CA ILE A 484 -51.73 0.12 9.36
C ILE A 484 -52.62 -1.02 9.84
N MET A 485 -52.20 -2.27 9.63
CA MET A 485 -53.05 -3.44 9.90
C MET A 485 -53.18 -3.75 11.39
N GLY A 486 -52.21 -3.31 12.21
CA GLY A 486 -52.11 -3.68 13.61
C GLY A 486 -52.46 -2.55 14.56
N MET A 487 -51.86 -1.38 14.39
CA MET A 487 -51.98 -0.24 15.31
C MET A 487 -53.12 0.70 14.88
N ASP A 488 -53.17 1.10 13.61
CA ASP A 488 -54.17 2.08 13.12
C ASP A 488 -55.57 1.48 13.15
N ALA A 489 -55.68 0.19 12.82
CA ALA A 489 -56.91 -0.57 12.96
C ALA A 489 -57.55 -0.49 14.36
N GLN A 490 -56.77 -0.24 15.43
CA GLN A 490 -57.28 -0.18 16.80
C GLN A 490 -58.08 1.08 17.11
N TYR A 491 -57.75 2.21 16.49
CA TYR A 491 -58.47 3.46 16.74
C TYR A 491 -59.75 3.59 15.89
N VAL A 492 -59.85 2.83 14.79
CA VAL A 492 -60.98 2.86 13.83
C VAL A 492 -62.36 2.75 14.50
N PRO A 493 -62.62 1.82 15.46
CA PRO A 493 -63.93 1.71 16.11
C PRO A 493 -64.32 2.98 16.89
N TYR A 494 -63.34 3.67 17.48
CA TYR A 494 -63.55 4.86 18.30
C TYR A 494 -63.84 6.09 17.44
N VAL A 495 -63.13 6.23 16.31
CA VAL A 495 -63.34 7.31 15.35
C VAL A 495 -64.67 7.14 14.59
N LYS A 496 -65.04 5.91 14.21
CA LYS A 496 -66.36 5.64 13.59
C LYS A 496 -67.52 5.87 14.58
N LYS A 497 -67.30 5.65 15.88
CA LYS A 497 -68.28 5.91 16.95
C LYS A 497 -68.49 7.41 17.19
N SER A 498 -67.42 8.21 17.28
CA SER A 498 -67.54 9.68 17.45
C SER A 498 -68.21 10.35 16.25
N THR A 499 -67.95 9.86 15.04
CA THR A 499 -68.58 10.35 13.80
C THR A 499 -70.09 10.04 13.76
N LYS A 500 -70.53 8.85 14.20
CA LYS A 500 -71.97 8.50 14.30
C LYS A 500 -72.71 9.31 15.37
N VAL A 501 -72.08 9.60 16.50
CA VAL A 501 -72.67 10.41 17.59
C VAL A 501 -72.89 11.87 17.14
N SER A 502 -71.98 12.43 16.34
CA SER A 502 -72.10 13.79 15.79
C SER A 502 -73.24 13.91 14.75
N VAL A 503 -73.49 12.87 13.94
CA VAL A 503 -74.60 12.84 12.97
C VAL A 503 -75.96 12.63 13.66
N MET A 504 -76.02 11.83 14.73
CA MET A 504 -77.26 11.64 15.50
C MET A 504 -77.65 12.89 16.34
N SER A 505 -76.70 13.74 16.75
CA SER A 505 -77.02 14.99 17.44
C SER A 505 -77.58 16.08 16.52
N GLN A 506 -77.25 16.05 15.22
CA GLN A 506 -77.84 16.99 14.24
C GLN A 506 -79.22 16.54 13.71
N GLY A 507 -79.59 15.26 13.83
CA GLY A 507 -80.91 14.74 13.46
C GLY A 507 -82.02 14.97 14.49
N LYS A 508 -81.72 15.62 15.63
CA LYS A 508 -82.65 15.93 16.72
C LYS A 508 -82.78 17.45 16.95
N VAL A 509 -82.94 18.21 15.87
CA VAL A 509 -83.59 19.53 15.93
C VAL A 509 -84.58 19.58 14.77
N ARG A 510 -85.85 19.35 15.10
CA ARG A 510 -87.00 19.69 14.26
C ARG A 510 -87.93 20.55 15.10
#